data_AF-X0TDI6-F1
#
_entry.id   AF-X0TDI6-F1
#
_cell.length_a   1.000
_cell.length_b   1.000
_cell.length_c   1.000
_cell.angle_alpha   90.00
_cell.angle_beta   90.00
_cell.angle_gamma   90.00
#
_symmetry.space_group_name_H-M   'P 1'
#
loop_
_entity.id
_entity.type
_entity.pdbx_description
1 polymer ?
#
loop_
_entity_poly.entity_id
_entity_poly.type
_entity_poly.pdbx_seq_one_letter_code
_entity_poly.pdbx_strand_id
1 'polypeptide(L)'
;TKTLLKNEQLHHLRVFGIIDRDRRTDEEIEKLKANSVFVLDVAEIENLFCVPELIEIVAENLELKPKETTEKAIGFAFECLEEELDAQILQRAANEIKLRLDLFDGKAKDPDELQNKLNGLIKSIDVKQIFTRTKALFDNIIKEKNYLDLLRYYNRKSLSSRISKIFGLKEGELPEYIVRITKGSNKTKVEKALEKYLPKI
;
A
#
# COMPACT_ATOMS: atom_id res chain seq x y z
N THR A 1 6.46 -9.09 17.86
CA THR A 1 5.20 -9.83 17.57
C THR A 1 5.38 -11.34 17.66
N LYS A 2 6.16 -12.00 16.78
CA LYS A 2 6.24 -13.48 16.73
C LYS A 2 6.64 -14.17 18.04
N THR A 3 7.61 -13.62 18.79
CA THR A 3 8.05 -14.20 20.07
C THR A 3 6.98 -14.11 21.15
N LEU A 4 6.23 -13.02 21.20
CA LEU A 4 5.14 -12.82 22.16
C LEU A 4 3.98 -13.77 21.85
N LEU A 5 3.53 -13.83 20.59
CA LEU A 5 2.49 -14.78 20.14
C LEU A 5 2.80 -16.25 20.50
N LYS A 6 4.07 -16.66 20.48
CA LYS A 6 4.47 -18.03 20.83
C LYS A 6 4.54 -18.32 22.33
N ASN A 7 4.42 -17.29 23.18
CA ASN A 7 4.61 -17.39 24.61
C ASN A 7 3.42 -16.79 25.38
N GLU A 8 2.19 -17.13 24.98
CA GLU A 8 0.97 -16.69 25.67
C GLU A 8 0.94 -17.11 27.15
N GLN A 9 1.65 -18.17 27.52
CA GLN A 9 1.83 -18.57 28.93
C GLN A 9 2.62 -17.54 29.78
N LEU A 10 3.37 -16.64 29.14
CA LEU A 10 4.17 -15.60 29.80
C LEU A 10 3.46 -14.23 29.83
N HIS A 11 2.33 -14.05 29.14
CA HIS A 11 1.58 -12.80 29.13
C HIS A 11 0.11 -12.95 28.70
N HIS A 12 -0.75 -12.04 29.13
CA HIS A 12 -2.17 -12.01 28.73
C HIS A 12 -2.46 -11.10 27.52
N LEU A 13 -1.43 -10.56 26.85
CA LEU A 13 -1.59 -9.61 25.74
C LEU A 13 -1.89 -10.33 24.42
N ARG A 14 -2.87 -9.81 23.66
CA ARG A 14 -3.06 -10.13 22.25
C ARG A 14 -2.22 -9.18 21.40
N VAL A 15 -1.26 -9.73 20.67
CA VAL A 15 -0.27 -8.92 19.93
C VAL A 15 -0.52 -9.06 18.43
N PHE A 16 -0.75 -7.94 17.77
CA PHE A 16 -0.94 -7.85 16.33
C PHE A 16 0.12 -6.92 15.72
N GLY A 17 0.51 -7.19 14.47
CA GLY A 17 1.32 -6.26 13.68
C GLY A 17 0.49 -5.67 12.55
N ILE A 18 0.68 -4.39 12.24
CA ILE A 18 0.18 -3.76 11.02
C ILE A 18 1.39 -3.31 10.22
N ILE A 19 1.43 -3.63 8.93
CA ILE A 19 2.51 -3.25 8.03
C ILE A 19 1.98 -2.65 6.73
N ASP A 20 2.83 -1.92 6.02
CA ASP A 20 2.55 -1.42 4.67
C ASP A 20 2.35 -2.56 3.68
N ARG A 21 1.62 -2.30 2.59
CA ARG A 21 1.46 -3.28 1.53
C ARG A 21 2.75 -3.54 0.78
N ASP A 22 3.62 -2.56 0.58
CA ASP A 22 4.94 -2.68 -0.07
C ASP A 22 4.95 -3.54 -1.35
N ARG A 23 3.89 -3.45 -2.17
CA ARG A 23 3.72 -4.28 -3.38
C ARG A 23 3.56 -5.78 -3.13
N ARG A 24 3.30 -6.23 -1.90
CA ARG A 24 2.99 -7.62 -1.54
C ARG A 24 1.81 -8.16 -2.33
N THR A 25 1.95 -9.41 -2.72
CA THR A 25 0.91 -10.24 -3.35
C THR A 25 -0.11 -10.69 -2.32
N ASP A 26 -1.32 -11.03 -2.77
CA ASP A 26 -2.37 -11.50 -1.84
C ASP A 26 -1.98 -12.80 -1.13
N GLU A 27 -1.21 -13.68 -1.79
CA GLU A 27 -0.67 -14.91 -1.18
C GLU A 27 0.26 -14.63 0.02
N GLU A 28 1.08 -13.59 -0.06
CA GLU A 28 1.94 -13.17 1.05
C GLU A 28 1.13 -12.57 2.18
N ILE A 29 0.13 -11.73 1.84
CA ILE A 29 -0.75 -11.10 2.82
C ILE A 29 -1.46 -12.16 3.65
N GLU A 30 -1.96 -13.24 3.02
CA GLU A 30 -2.59 -14.34 3.74
C GLU A 30 -1.61 -15.11 4.64
N LYS A 31 -0.37 -15.34 4.19
CA LYS A 31 0.69 -15.95 5.04
C LYS A 31 1.04 -15.08 6.25
N LEU A 32 1.07 -13.76 6.09
CA LEU A 32 1.32 -12.82 7.17
C LEU A 32 0.16 -12.77 8.15
N LYS A 33 -1.08 -12.79 7.65
CA LYS A 33 -2.30 -12.81 8.44
C LYS A 33 -2.39 -14.04 9.33
N ALA A 34 -1.95 -15.21 8.84
CA ALA A 34 -1.81 -16.42 9.64
C ALA A 34 -0.83 -16.29 10.83
N ASN A 35 0.04 -15.28 10.81
CA ASN A 35 0.98 -14.94 11.89
C ASN A 35 0.55 -13.68 12.66
N SER A 36 -0.73 -13.30 12.61
CA SER A 36 -1.28 -12.09 13.25
C SER A 36 -0.62 -10.78 12.79
N VAL A 37 -0.13 -10.77 11.54
CA VAL A 37 0.40 -9.57 10.87
C VAL A 37 -0.56 -9.17 9.75
N PHE A 38 -1.20 -8.02 9.91
CA PHE A 38 -2.15 -7.46 8.98
C PHE A 38 -1.47 -6.42 8.08
N VAL A 39 -2.02 -6.26 6.88
CA VAL A 39 -1.48 -5.40 5.84
C VAL A 39 -2.50 -4.31 5.52
N LEU A 40 -2.04 -3.08 5.33
CA LEU A 40 -2.89 -1.96 4.92
C LEU A 40 -3.50 -2.21 3.53
N ASP A 41 -4.71 -1.70 3.30
CA ASP A 41 -5.36 -1.76 1.97
C ASP A 41 -4.84 -0.67 1.01
N VAL A 42 -3.94 0.18 1.49
CA VAL A 42 -3.17 1.15 0.69
C VAL A 42 -1.73 0.68 0.51
N ALA A 43 -1.06 1.19 -0.52
CA ALA A 43 0.31 0.80 -0.87
C ALA A 43 1.31 1.07 0.26
N GLU A 44 1.14 2.21 0.92
CA GLU A 44 2.00 2.80 1.94
C GLU A 44 1.12 3.56 2.94
N ILE A 45 1.52 3.64 4.22
CA ILE A 45 0.77 4.36 5.24
C ILE A 45 0.53 5.83 4.87
N GLU A 46 1.45 6.48 4.15
CA GLU A 46 1.29 7.87 3.71
C GLU A 46 0.11 8.06 2.75
N ASN A 47 -0.27 7.01 2.02
CA ASN A 47 -1.44 7.05 1.13
C ASN A 47 -2.75 7.14 1.93
N LEU A 48 -2.77 6.79 3.23
CA LEU A 48 -3.93 7.00 4.08
C LEU A 48 -4.30 8.49 4.18
N PHE A 49 -3.33 9.41 4.15
CA PHE A 49 -3.60 10.85 4.17
C PHE A 49 -4.25 11.37 2.89
N CYS A 50 -4.29 10.54 1.85
CA CYS A 50 -4.81 10.89 0.53
C CYS A 50 -6.17 10.24 0.25
N VAL A 51 -6.80 9.55 1.22
CA VAL A 51 -8.12 8.94 1.00
C VAL A 51 -9.18 10.03 0.79
N PRO A 52 -10.20 9.79 -0.05
CA PRO A 52 -11.20 10.81 -0.41
C PRO A 52 -11.83 11.50 0.81
N GLU A 53 -12.18 10.73 1.85
CA GLU A 53 -12.83 11.27 3.04
C GLU A 53 -11.93 12.24 3.82
N LEU A 54 -10.63 11.99 3.88
CA LEU A 54 -9.70 12.91 4.54
C LEU A 54 -9.47 14.16 3.71
N ILE A 55 -9.41 14.03 2.38
CA ILE A 55 -9.30 15.18 1.49
C ILE A 55 -10.51 16.10 1.67
N GLU A 56 -11.72 15.54 1.74
CA GLU A 56 -12.94 16.31 1.98
C GLU A 56 -12.92 17.01 3.35
N ILE A 57 -12.55 16.29 4.42
CA ILE A 57 -12.46 16.88 5.77
C ILE A 57 -11.46 18.03 5.83
N VAL A 58 -10.29 17.87 5.20
CA VAL A 58 -9.26 18.92 5.16
C VAL A 58 -9.73 20.12 4.34
N ALA A 59 -10.38 19.87 3.20
CA ALA A 59 -10.93 20.94 2.38
C ALA A 59 -12.02 21.73 3.11
N GLU A 60 -12.95 21.05 3.81
CA GLU A 60 -13.95 21.70 4.67
C GLU A 60 -13.31 22.57 5.75
N ASN A 61 -12.29 22.04 6.43
CA ASN A 61 -11.65 22.74 7.55
C ASN A 61 -10.76 23.92 7.11
N LEU A 62 -10.37 23.97 5.84
CA LEU A 62 -9.66 25.08 5.21
C LEU A 62 -10.58 26.06 4.47
N GLU A 63 -11.90 25.90 4.61
CA GLU A 63 -12.91 26.72 3.90
C GLU A 63 -12.76 26.67 2.37
N LEU A 64 -12.22 25.56 1.86
CA LEU A 64 -12.16 25.27 0.43
C LEU A 64 -13.47 24.58 0.00
N LYS A 65 -13.63 24.38 -1.33
CA LYS A 65 -14.76 23.63 -1.88
C LYS A 65 -14.43 22.13 -1.91
N PRO A 66 -15.04 21.28 -1.05
CA PRO A 66 -14.58 19.91 -0.87
C PRO A 66 -14.58 19.08 -2.15
N LYS A 67 -15.67 19.10 -2.93
CA LYS A 67 -15.78 18.35 -4.19
C LYS A 67 -14.71 18.75 -5.21
N GLU A 68 -14.55 20.05 -5.47
CA GLU A 68 -13.57 20.56 -6.43
C GLU A 68 -12.13 20.25 -5.98
N THR A 69 -11.85 20.34 -4.68
CA THR A 69 -10.53 19.99 -4.12
C THR A 69 -10.25 18.50 -4.22
N THR A 70 -11.24 17.64 -3.95
CA THR A 70 -11.13 16.19 -4.11
C THR A 70 -10.87 15.81 -5.55
N GLU A 71 -11.62 16.37 -6.51
CA GLU A 71 -11.41 16.11 -7.94
C GLU A 71 -9.99 16.53 -8.39
N LYS A 72 -9.51 17.69 -7.93
CA LYS A 72 -8.13 18.15 -8.21
C LYS A 72 -7.07 17.21 -7.62
N ALA A 73 -7.26 16.76 -6.37
CA ALA A 73 -6.34 15.85 -5.71
C ALA A 73 -6.29 14.48 -6.40
N ILE A 74 -7.44 13.94 -6.78
CA ILE A 74 -7.53 12.70 -7.55
C ILE A 74 -6.84 12.86 -8.91
N GLY A 75 -7.17 13.93 -9.66
CA GLY A 75 -6.56 14.20 -10.97
C GLY A 75 -5.04 14.29 -10.89
N PHE A 76 -4.52 15.07 -9.95
CA PHE A 76 -3.09 15.20 -9.72
C PHE A 76 -2.41 13.87 -9.34
N ALA A 77 -3.06 13.02 -8.54
CA ALA A 77 -2.52 11.71 -8.20
C ALA A 77 -2.42 10.80 -9.44
N PHE A 78 -3.40 10.84 -10.34
CA PHE A 78 -3.34 10.13 -11.62
C PHE A 78 -2.23 10.67 -12.53
N GLU A 79 -2.07 11.99 -12.63
CA GLU A 79 -0.96 12.60 -13.37
C GLU A 79 0.39 12.11 -12.84
N CYS A 80 0.58 12.09 -11.51
CA CYS A 80 1.79 11.56 -10.89
C CYS A 80 2.03 10.07 -11.21
N LEU A 81 0.97 9.26 -11.23
CA LEU A 81 1.07 7.85 -11.58
C LEU A 81 1.45 7.66 -13.05
N GLU A 82 0.86 8.43 -13.96
CA GLU A 82 1.15 8.38 -15.40
C GLU A 82 2.60 8.79 -15.69
N GLU A 83 3.09 9.85 -15.05
CA GLU A 83 4.49 10.30 -15.14
C GLU A 83 5.49 9.21 -14.69
N GLU A 84 5.11 8.39 -13.73
CA GLU A 84 5.97 7.39 -13.09
C GLU A 84 5.61 5.94 -13.49
N LEU A 85 4.73 5.76 -14.48
CA LEU A 85 4.09 4.49 -14.78
C LEU A 85 5.09 3.37 -15.07
N ASP A 86 6.03 3.61 -15.98
CA ASP A 86 7.05 2.62 -16.36
C ASP A 86 7.92 2.22 -15.16
N ALA A 87 8.29 3.18 -14.32
CA ALA A 87 9.07 2.91 -13.11
C ALA A 87 8.28 2.07 -12.10
N GLN A 88 6.99 2.37 -11.91
CA GLN A 88 6.12 1.60 -11.02
C GLN A 88 5.90 0.17 -11.51
N ILE A 89 5.72 -0.02 -12.82
CA ILE A 89 5.60 -1.36 -13.44
C ILE A 89 6.88 -2.15 -13.22
N LEU A 90 8.04 -1.57 -13.53
CA LEU A 90 9.33 -2.25 -13.38
C LEU A 90 9.64 -2.62 -11.93
N GLN A 91 9.42 -1.69 -10.99
CA GLN A 91 9.64 -1.94 -9.57
C GLN A 91 8.74 -3.05 -9.03
N ARG A 92 7.46 -3.07 -9.45
CA ARG A 92 6.52 -4.11 -9.05
C ARG A 92 6.86 -5.47 -9.65
N ALA A 93 7.22 -5.51 -10.94
CA ALA A 93 7.70 -6.73 -11.58
C ALA A 93 8.96 -7.28 -10.91
N ALA A 94 9.93 -6.41 -10.61
CA ALA A 94 11.17 -6.79 -9.91
C ALA A 94 10.89 -7.33 -8.50
N ASN A 95 9.99 -6.70 -7.74
CA ASN A 95 9.58 -7.19 -6.43
C ASN A 95 8.89 -8.55 -6.49
N GLU A 96 8.05 -8.79 -7.49
CA GLU A 96 7.45 -10.11 -7.67
C GLU A 96 8.50 -11.18 -7.99
N ILE A 97 9.46 -10.88 -8.85
CA ILE A 97 10.57 -11.80 -9.16
C ILE A 97 11.37 -12.10 -7.89
N LYS A 98 11.73 -11.06 -7.14
CA LYS A 98 12.44 -11.19 -5.87
C LYS A 98 11.67 -12.09 -4.89
N LEU A 99 10.36 -11.88 -4.76
CA LEU A 99 9.53 -12.72 -3.91
C LEU A 99 9.56 -14.19 -4.32
N ARG A 100 9.40 -14.49 -5.62
CA ARG A 100 9.44 -15.87 -6.10
C ARG A 100 10.78 -16.53 -5.76
N LEU A 101 11.87 -15.77 -5.81
CA LEU A 101 13.20 -16.22 -5.39
C LEU A 101 13.29 -16.42 -3.87
N ASP A 102 12.77 -15.49 -3.07
CA ASP A 102 12.77 -15.57 -1.60
C ASP A 102 11.93 -16.75 -1.07
N LEU A 103 10.94 -17.21 -1.84
CA LEU A 103 10.10 -18.37 -1.52
C LEU A 103 10.76 -19.72 -1.87
N PHE A 104 11.99 -19.73 -2.37
CA PHE A 104 12.71 -20.96 -2.67
C PHE A 104 12.94 -21.81 -1.40
N ASP A 105 12.37 -23.01 -1.36
CA ASP A 105 12.66 -23.99 -0.30
C ASP A 105 13.87 -24.86 -0.68
N GLY A 106 15.02 -24.54 -0.08
CA GLY A 106 16.28 -25.25 -0.29
C GLY A 106 16.38 -26.63 0.38
N LYS A 107 15.33 -27.12 1.05
CA LYS A 107 15.34 -28.47 1.63
C LYS A 107 15.38 -29.52 0.52
N ALA A 108 16.44 -30.34 0.48
CA ALA A 108 16.60 -31.42 -0.49
C ALA A 108 17.32 -32.61 0.16
N LYS A 109 17.09 -33.83 -0.35
CA LYS A 109 17.70 -35.08 0.15
C LYS A 109 19.08 -35.33 -0.46
N ASP A 110 19.31 -34.84 -1.68
CA ASP A 110 20.55 -35.00 -2.43
C ASP A 110 20.79 -33.79 -3.37
N PRO A 111 22.00 -33.65 -3.95
CA PRO A 111 22.32 -32.54 -4.84
C PRO A 111 21.45 -32.46 -6.11
N ASP A 112 21.00 -33.59 -6.65
CA ASP A 112 20.18 -33.64 -7.87
C ASP A 112 18.77 -33.11 -7.61
N GLU A 113 18.17 -33.47 -6.47
CA GLU A 113 16.89 -32.91 -6.02
C GLU A 113 16.99 -31.38 -5.84
N LEU A 114 18.07 -30.89 -5.23
CA LEU A 114 18.28 -29.45 -5.04
C LEU A 114 18.38 -28.71 -6.39
N GLN A 115 19.17 -29.25 -7.32
CA GLN A 115 19.34 -28.69 -8.66
C GLN A 115 18.01 -28.67 -9.43
N ASN A 116 17.22 -29.74 -9.34
CA ASN A 116 15.91 -29.85 -9.98
C ASN A 116 14.92 -28.83 -9.43
N LYS A 117 14.89 -28.61 -8.11
CA LYS A 117 14.05 -27.58 -7.47
C LYS A 117 14.41 -26.18 -7.95
N LEU A 118 15.70 -25.83 -7.97
CA LEU A 118 16.16 -24.53 -8.46
C LEU A 118 15.79 -24.31 -9.93
N ASN A 119 16.03 -25.32 -10.78
CA ASN A 119 15.69 -25.26 -12.20
C ASN A 119 14.17 -25.11 -12.41
N GLY A 120 13.36 -25.80 -11.61
CA GLY A 120 11.90 -25.65 -11.62
C GLY A 120 11.45 -24.23 -11.28
N LEU A 121 12.04 -23.64 -10.24
CA LEU A 121 11.76 -22.26 -9.86
C LEU A 121 12.13 -21.28 -10.99
N ILE A 122 13.34 -21.37 -11.53
CA ILE A 122 13.80 -20.49 -12.61
C ILE A 122 12.87 -20.59 -13.82
N LYS A 123 12.47 -21.81 -14.21
CA LYS A 123 11.51 -22.03 -15.33
C LYS A 123 10.12 -21.46 -15.06
N SER A 124 9.71 -21.37 -13.79
CA SER A 124 8.40 -20.82 -13.42
C SER A 124 8.33 -19.30 -13.47
N ILE A 125 9.47 -18.61 -13.51
CA ILE A 125 9.55 -17.14 -13.51
C ILE A 125 9.57 -16.65 -14.96
N ASP A 126 8.40 -16.29 -15.48
CA ASP A 126 8.27 -15.60 -16.76
C ASP A 126 8.25 -14.08 -16.57
N VAL A 127 9.38 -13.43 -16.79
CA VAL A 127 9.56 -11.99 -16.63
C VAL A 127 8.63 -11.20 -17.57
N LYS A 128 8.44 -11.65 -18.81
CA LYS A 128 7.60 -10.95 -19.80
C LYS A 128 6.14 -11.02 -19.40
N GLN A 129 5.70 -12.18 -18.93
CA GLN A 129 4.33 -12.36 -18.41
C GLN A 129 4.10 -11.51 -17.16
N ILE A 130 5.04 -11.49 -16.22
CA ILE A 130 4.97 -10.66 -15.00
C ILE A 130 4.83 -9.18 -15.37
N PHE A 131 5.68 -8.69 -16.28
CA PHE A 131 5.61 -7.31 -16.76
C PHE A 131 4.27 -7.00 -17.43
N THR A 132 3.82 -7.87 -18.35
CA THR A 132 2.57 -7.68 -19.09
C THR A 132 1.36 -7.62 -18.16
N ARG A 133 1.31 -8.53 -17.17
CA ARG A 133 0.25 -8.55 -16.15
C ARG A 133 0.28 -7.29 -15.29
N THR A 134 1.48 -6.86 -14.88
CA THR A 134 1.67 -5.66 -14.06
C THR A 134 1.27 -4.40 -14.81
N LYS A 135 1.63 -4.30 -16.09
CA LYS A 135 1.22 -3.20 -16.95
C LYS A 135 -0.30 -3.16 -17.09
N ALA A 136 -0.92 -4.29 -17.41
CA ALA A 136 -2.38 -4.38 -17.54
C ALA A 136 -3.12 -3.96 -16.26
N LEU A 137 -2.55 -4.25 -15.07
CA LEU A 137 -3.08 -3.76 -13.80
C LEU A 137 -3.12 -2.23 -13.76
N PHE A 138 -2.01 -1.55 -14.01
CA PHE A 138 -1.96 -0.09 -13.97
C PHE A 138 -2.76 0.56 -15.10
N ASP A 139 -2.71 0.01 -16.31
CA ASP A 139 -3.51 0.49 -17.45
C ASP A 139 -5.02 0.47 -17.12
N ASN A 140 -5.49 -0.59 -16.45
CA ASN A 140 -6.89 -0.67 -16.00
C ASN A 140 -7.21 0.37 -14.91
N ILE A 141 -6.31 0.59 -13.94
CA ILE A 141 -6.50 1.58 -12.88
C ILE A 141 -6.66 2.98 -13.47
N ILE A 142 -5.80 3.34 -14.44
CA ILE A 142 -5.85 4.63 -15.14
C ILE A 142 -7.13 4.73 -15.98
N LYS A 143 -7.43 3.71 -16.80
CA LYS A 143 -8.59 3.69 -17.69
C LYS A 143 -9.91 3.83 -16.95
N GLU A 144 -10.10 3.08 -15.87
CA GLU A 144 -11.33 3.09 -15.07
C GLU A 144 -11.35 4.25 -14.04
N LYS A 145 -10.27 5.05 -13.97
CA LYS A 145 -10.08 6.12 -12.97
C LYS A 145 -10.35 5.64 -11.55
N ASN A 146 -9.94 4.41 -11.23
CA ASN A 146 -10.16 3.83 -9.90
C ASN A 146 -9.13 4.37 -8.90
N TYR A 147 -9.52 5.46 -8.21
CA TYR A 147 -8.63 6.12 -7.26
C TYR A 147 -8.28 5.26 -6.04
N LEU A 148 -9.17 4.38 -5.59
CA LEU A 148 -8.86 3.49 -4.47
C LEU A 148 -7.80 2.46 -4.85
N ASP A 149 -7.88 1.90 -6.06
CA ASP A 149 -6.83 1.03 -6.58
C ASP A 149 -5.53 1.80 -6.82
N LEU A 150 -5.60 3.07 -7.24
CA LEU A 150 -4.42 3.92 -7.30
C LEU A 150 -3.75 3.99 -5.92
N LEU A 151 -4.47 4.32 -4.85
CA LEU A 151 -3.90 4.37 -3.50
C LEU A 151 -3.38 3.00 -3.02
N ARG A 152 -3.97 1.90 -3.50
CA ARG A 152 -3.59 0.51 -3.18
C ARG A 152 -2.32 0.04 -3.88
N TYR A 153 -2.07 0.49 -5.12
CA TYR A 153 -0.98 -0.04 -5.96
C TYR A 153 0.12 0.99 -6.26
N TYR A 154 -0.19 2.29 -6.24
CA TYR A 154 0.79 3.35 -6.45
C TYR A 154 1.62 3.57 -5.18
N ASN A 155 2.76 2.91 -5.16
CA ASN A 155 3.68 2.95 -4.03
C ASN A 155 4.63 4.16 -4.21
N ARG A 156 4.19 5.28 -3.63
CA ARG A 156 4.90 6.55 -3.62
C ARG A 156 4.71 7.28 -2.30
N LYS A 157 5.65 7.12 -1.36
CA LYS A 157 5.61 7.76 -0.02
C LYS A 157 5.44 9.29 -0.08
N SER A 158 5.97 9.93 -1.13
CA SER A 158 5.86 11.38 -1.31
C SER A 158 4.50 11.86 -1.83
N LEU A 159 3.52 10.99 -2.08
CA LEU A 159 2.22 11.38 -2.65
C LEU A 159 1.48 12.38 -1.76
N SER A 160 1.37 12.10 -0.46
CA SER A 160 0.73 13.00 0.52
C SER A 160 1.44 14.36 0.61
N SER A 161 2.77 14.35 0.50
CA SER A 161 3.59 15.56 0.45
C SER A 161 3.26 16.39 -0.80
N ARG A 162 3.22 15.76 -1.98
CA ARG A 162 2.94 16.43 -3.26
C ARG A 162 1.50 17.00 -3.30
N ILE A 163 0.52 16.23 -2.81
CA ILE A 163 -0.89 16.65 -2.75
C ILE A 163 -1.11 17.86 -1.82
N SER A 164 -0.23 18.10 -0.85
CA SER A 164 -0.35 19.22 0.10
C SER A 164 -0.57 20.58 -0.60
N LYS A 165 0.07 20.79 -1.76
CA LYS A 165 -0.03 22.03 -2.54
C LYS A 165 -1.45 22.34 -3.02
N ILE A 166 -2.29 21.32 -3.21
CA ILE A 166 -3.68 21.47 -3.68
C ILE A 166 -4.53 22.17 -2.63
N PHE A 167 -4.17 22.03 -1.36
CA PHE A 167 -4.83 22.69 -0.23
C PHE A 167 -4.25 24.08 0.08
N GLY A 168 -3.29 24.57 -0.73
CA GLY A 168 -2.53 25.79 -0.43
C GLY A 168 -1.55 25.63 0.74
N LEU A 169 -1.30 24.39 1.17
CA LEU A 169 -0.30 24.06 2.20
C LEU A 169 1.08 23.94 1.54
N LYS A 170 2.16 24.07 2.33
CA LYS A 170 3.50 23.75 1.82
C LYS A 170 3.63 22.25 1.59
N GLU A 171 4.56 21.89 0.71
CA GLU A 171 4.88 20.50 0.44
C GLU A 171 5.23 19.76 1.75
N GLY A 172 4.53 18.67 2.03
CA GLY A 172 4.73 17.86 3.24
C GLY A 172 3.88 18.24 4.44
N GLU A 173 3.12 19.35 4.39
CA GLU A 173 2.34 19.81 5.55
C GLU A 173 0.99 19.09 5.72
N LEU A 174 0.48 18.38 4.71
CA LEU A 174 -0.83 17.70 4.80
C LEU A 174 -0.92 16.68 5.94
N PRO A 175 0.03 15.74 6.13
CA PRO A 175 -0.01 14.81 7.27
C PRO A 175 -0.01 15.53 8.62
N GLU A 176 0.85 16.53 8.80
CA GLU A 176 0.93 17.31 10.04
C GLU A 176 -0.35 18.08 10.30
N TYR A 177 -0.97 18.64 9.24
CA TYR A 177 -2.25 19.32 9.30
C TYR A 177 -3.35 18.37 9.77
N ILE A 178 -3.44 17.17 9.19
CA ILE A 178 -4.42 16.14 9.58
C ILE A 178 -4.24 15.77 11.06
N VAL A 179 -3.00 15.56 11.51
CA VAL A 179 -2.70 15.28 12.93
C VAL A 179 -3.05 16.47 13.85
N ARG A 180 -2.99 17.71 13.34
CA ARG A 180 -3.39 18.88 14.13
C ARG A 180 -4.91 18.97 14.29
N ILE A 181 -5.68 18.73 13.24
CA ILE A 181 -7.15 18.83 13.30
C ILE A 181 -7.80 17.70 14.12
N THR A 182 -7.11 16.57 14.31
CA THR A 182 -7.56 15.49 15.22
C THR A 182 -7.49 15.88 16.69
N LYS A 183 -6.77 16.95 17.05
CA LYS A 183 -6.76 17.49 18.42
C LYS A 183 -7.99 18.36 18.72
N GLY A 184 -8.82 18.67 17.71
CA GLY A 184 -10.02 19.49 17.82
C GLY A 184 -11.31 18.72 17.56
N SER A 185 -12.33 19.43 17.07
CA SER A 185 -13.67 18.90 16.78
C SER A 185 -13.71 17.86 15.64
N ASN A 186 -12.67 17.80 14.80
CA ASN A 186 -12.61 16.87 13.67
C ASN A 186 -12.11 15.46 14.03
N LYS A 187 -11.72 15.21 15.29
CA LYS A 187 -11.19 13.91 15.74
C LYS A 187 -12.02 12.72 15.25
N THR A 188 -13.30 12.68 15.61
CA THR A 188 -14.19 11.57 15.29
C THR A 188 -14.46 11.44 13.79
N LYS A 189 -14.43 12.54 13.03
CA LYS A 189 -14.57 12.48 11.56
C LYS A 189 -13.35 11.80 10.94
N VAL A 190 -12.15 12.20 11.36
CA VAL A 190 -10.88 11.63 10.87
C VAL A 190 -10.73 10.16 11.25
N GLU A 191 -11.06 9.79 12.50
CA GLU A 191 -11.04 8.39 12.95
C GLU A 191 -11.95 7.51 12.09
N LYS A 192 -13.21 7.91 11.88
CA LYS A 192 -14.16 7.18 11.03
C LYS A 192 -13.73 7.08 9.56
N ALA A 193 -13.05 8.10 9.04
CA ALA A 193 -12.51 8.08 7.69
C ALA A 193 -11.40 7.02 7.56
N LEU A 194 -10.47 6.99 8.52
CA LEU A 194 -9.34 6.05 8.52
C LEU A 194 -9.77 4.60 8.78
N GLU A 195 -10.76 4.36 9.65
CA GLU A 195 -11.28 3.02 9.99
C GLU A 195 -11.70 2.20 8.76
N LYS A 196 -12.12 2.87 7.67
CA LYS A 196 -12.51 2.21 6.42
C LYS A 196 -11.35 1.50 5.70
N TYR A 197 -10.13 1.96 5.93
CA TYR A 197 -8.92 1.54 5.20
C TYR A 197 -7.93 0.75 6.07
N LEU A 198 -8.19 0.68 7.38
CA LEU A 198 -7.41 -0.11 8.31
C LEU A 198 -7.88 -1.57 8.30
N PRO A 199 -6.96 -2.54 8.47
CA PRO A 199 -7.33 -3.94 8.56
C PRO A 199 -8.21 -4.19 9.80
N LYS A 200 -9.23 -5.04 9.63
CA LYS A 200 -10.08 -5.49 10.75
C LYS A 200 -9.31 -6.56 11.54
N ILE A 201 -9.09 -6.27 12.82
CA ILE A 201 -8.34 -7.10 13.79
C ILE A 201 -9.30 -7.77 14.76
#